data_AF-A0A9Q1AWM0-F1
#
_entry.id   AF-A0A9Q1AWM0-F1
#
_cell.length_a   1.000
_cell.length_b   1.000
_cell.length_c   1.000
_cell.angle_alpha   90.00
_cell.angle_beta   90.00
_cell.angle_gamma   90.00
#
_symmetry.space_group_name_H-M   'P 1'
#
loop_
_entity.id
_entity.type
_entity.pdbx_description
1 polymer ?
#
loop_
_entity_poly.entity_id
_entity_poly.type
_entity_poly.pdbx_seq_one_letter_code
_entity_poly.pdbx_strand_id
1 'polypeptide(L)'
;MSNSSLPKKCYIEQLQHPLRESWVKLVRPILHLYGINTESMPSFVSPSIKKLVKDKIYLCSKWKELAVVSLSPFSLYYPLFKTSFRLESYFHNLTSAPLRTAFTALRFQTMPSAFLEGRHDNIPVSDRLCPCGSGEVNDVPHYLLRCPLHEQPRGKFLGGIISLLADKSPGAQLSMLLVGTDRFVTQQVAKFALAAMKIRVNL
;
A
#
# COMPACT_ATOMS: atom_id res chain seq x y z
N MET A 1 9.00 -13.65 46.96
CA MET A 1 7.90 -14.49 46.43
C MET A 1 8.51 -15.64 45.65
N SER A 2 8.24 -16.89 46.06
CA SER A 2 8.96 -18.07 45.57
C SER A 2 8.73 -18.33 44.08
N ASN A 3 9.84 -18.55 43.35
CA ASN A 3 9.88 -18.94 41.93
C ASN A 3 9.41 -20.41 41.74
N SER A 4 8.18 -20.75 42.15
CA SER A 4 7.72 -22.14 42.23
C SER A 4 6.91 -22.62 41.03
N SER A 5 6.50 -21.75 40.09
CA SER A 5 5.63 -22.18 38.99
C SER A 5 6.39 -23.10 38.01
N LEU A 6 5.83 -24.28 37.77
CA LEU A 6 6.35 -25.26 36.82
C LEU A 6 6.60 -24.65 35.43
N PRO A 7 5.73 -23.78 34.86
CA PRO A 7 5.99 -23.13 33.58
C PRO A 7 7.26 -22.27 33.58
N LYS A 8 7.55 -21.54 34.67
CA LYS A 8 8.75 -20.70 34.75
C LYS A 8 10.02 -21.55 34.84
N LYS A 9 9.96 -22.69 35.52
CA LYS A 9 11.06 -23.66 35.59
C LYS A 9 11.34 -24.28 34.21
N CYS A 10 10.31 -24.76 33.50
CA CYS A 10 10.45 -25.28 32.15
C CYS A 10 11.00 -24.23 31.17
N TYR A 11 10.59 -22.97 31.30
CA TYR A 11 11.12 -21.86 30.49
C TYR A 11 12.63 -21.65 30.71
N ILE A 12 13.08 -21.61 31.97
CA ILE A 12 14.50 -21.46 32.32
C ILE A 12 15.32 -22.66 31.83
N GLU A 13 14.80 -23.88 32.01
CA GLU A 13 15.43 -25.11 31.55
C GLU A 13 15.60 -25.12 30.01
N GLN A 14 14.56 -24.74 29.27
CA GLN A 14 14.61 -24.64 27.81
C GLN A 14 15.53 -23.52 27.30
N LEU A 15 15.75 -22.46 28.08
CA LEU A 15 16.75 -21.43 27.78
C LEU A 15 18.19 -21.92 28.00
N GLN A 16 18.43 -22.67 29.07
CA GLN A 16 19.77 -23.10 29.47
C GLN A 16 20.23 -24.38 28.75
N HIS A 17 19.31 -25.14 28.15
CA HIS A 17 19.63 -26.44 27.53
C HIS A 17 20.63 -26.34 26.36
N PRO A 18 21.85 -26.89 26.46
CA PRO A 18 22.95 -26.61 25.52
C PRO A 18 22.83 -27.27 24.13
N LEU A 19 22.07 -28.36 23.99
CA LEU A 19 22.14 -29.26 22.81
C LEU A 19 20.93 -29.25 21.86
N ARG A 20 19.91 -28.42 22.12
CA ARG A 20 18.73 -28.31 21.25
C ARG A 20 18.34 -26.85 21.06
N GLU A 21 18.05 -26.48 19.82
CA GLU A 21 17.26 -25.28 19.53
C GLU A 21 15.87 -25.46 20.12
N SER A 22 15.65 -24.92 21.32
CA SER A 22 14.32 -24.90 21.90
C SER A 22 13.50 -23.79 21.23
N TRP A 23 12.19 -24.00 21.14
CA TRP A 23 11.28 -22.96 20.64
C TRP A 23 11.44 -21.64 21.43
N VAL A 24 11.82 -21.71 22.71
CA VAL A 24 12.09 -20.53 23.55
C VAL A 24 13.29 -19.75 23.04
N LYS A 25 14.39 -20.44 22.67
CA LYS A 25 15.58 -19.81 22.10
C LYS A 25 15.30 -19.17 20.74
N LEU A 26 14.36 -19.73 19.96
CA LEU A 26 13.93 -19.17 18.67
C LEU A 26 12.99 -17.97 18.84
N VAL A 27 12.04 -18.03 19.77
CA VAL A 27 11.00 -17.01 19.96
C VAL A 27 11.50 -15.81 20.77
N ARG A 28 12.45 -16.01 21.69
CA ARG A 28 12.98 -14.93 22.53
C ARG A 28 13.61 -13.77 21.73
N PRO A 29 14.48 -14.00 20.73
CA PRO A 29 14.98 -12.92 19.86
C PRO A 29 13.87 -12.17 19.14
N ILE A 30 12.82 -12.89 18.69
CA ILE A 30 11.66 -12.29 18.02
C ILE A 30 10.90 -11.38 19.00
N LEU A 31 10.67 -11.81 20.23
CA LEU A 31 10.01 -10.98 21.25
C LEU A 31 10.86 -9.75 21.62
N HIS A 32 12.18 -9.90 21.74
CA HIS A 32 13.10 -8.78 21.96
C HIS A 32 13.08 -7.76 20.80
N LEU A 33 13.02 -8.23 19.55
CA LEU A 33 12.87 -7.37 18.36
C LEU A 33 11.61 -6.48 18.46
N TYR A 34 10.58 -6.96 19.15
CA TYR A 34 9.33 -6.23 19.38
C TYR A 34 9.28 -5.50 20.74
N GLY A 35 10.42 -5.36 21.42
CA GLY A 35 10.53 -4.63 22.70
C GLY A 35 9.77 -5.31 23.84
N ILE A 36 9.72 -6.64 23.83
CA ILE A 36 9.10 -7.46 24.87
C ILE A 36 10.20 -8.19 25.64
N ASN A 37 10.46 -7.75 26.88
CA ASN A 37 11.41 -8.43 27.76
C ASN A 37 10.71 -9.56 28.52
N THR A 38 11.14 -10.79 28.27
CA THR A 38 10.59 -12.00 28.90
C THR A 38 11.11 -12.25 30.32
N GLU A 39 12.21 -11.60 30.73
CA GLU A 39 12.82 -11.75 32.06
C GLU A 39 12.04 -11.01 33.14
N SER A 40 11.39 -9.90 32.77
CA SER A 40 10.61 -9.05 33.67
C SER A 40 9.13 -9.44 33.77
N MET A 41 8.68 -10.51 33.08
CA MET A 41 7.26 -10.88 33.05
C MET A 41 6.87 -11.79 34.23
N PRO A 42 5.99 -11.34 35.13
CA PRO A 42 5.42 -12.20 36.15
C PRO A 42 4.37 -13.09 35.48
N SER A 43 4.62 -14.41 35.48
CA SER A 43 3.76 -15.49 34.94
C SER A 43 3.26 -15.33 33.49
N PHE A 44 3.65 -16.28 32.63
CA PHE A 44 3.48 -16.24 31.17
C PHE A 44 2.01 -16.32 30.65
N VAL A 45 1.00 -16.19 31.51
CA VAL A 45 -0.39 -16.55 31.17
C VAL A 45 -1.42 -15.59 31.77
N SER A 46 -1.21 -14.27 31.66
CA SER A 46 -2.32 -13.34 31.79
C SER A 46 -2.89 -12.99 30.39
N PRO A 47 -4.23 -12.89 30.23
CA PRO A 47 -4.85 -12.40 28.99
C PRO A 47 -4.29 -11.05 28.53
N SER A 48 -3.88 -10.21 29.47
CA SER A 48 -3.28 -8.90 29.24
C SER A 48 -1.91 -8.98 28.54
N ILE A 49 -1.06 -9.96 28.88
CA ILE A 49 0.24 -10.16 28.22
C ILE A 49 0.04 -10.67 26.79
N LYS A 50 -0.89 -11.60 26.56
CA LYS A 50 -1.22 -12.07 25.20
C LYS A 50 -1.69 -10.92 24.31
N LYS A 51 -2.55 -10.06 24.83
CA LYS A 51 -3.02 -8.85 24.13
C LYS A 51 -1.85 -7.90 23.84
N LEU A 52 -1.00 -7.61 24.83
CA LEU A 52 0.16 -6.74 24.66
C LEU A 52 1.15 -7.27 23.60
N VAL A 53 1.45 -8.57 23.61
CA VAL A 53 2.33 -9.21 22.61
C VAL A 53 1.72 -9.08 21.23
N LYS A 54 0.43 -9.39 21.07
CA LYS A 54 -0.30 -9.26 19.80
C LYS A 54 -0.29 -7.81 19.31
N ASP A 55 -0.59 -6.86 20.18
CA ASP A 55 -0.67 -5.44 19.86
C ASP A 55 0.71 -4.88 19.48
N LYS A 56 1.79 -5.24 20.19
CA LYS A 56 3.15 -4.80 19.86
C LYS A 56 3.67 -5.42 18.55
N ILE A 57 3.45 -6.71 18.32
CA ILE A 57 3.82 -7.36 17.05
C ILE A 57 3.06 -6.69 15.90
N TYR A 58 1.75 -6.49 16.07
CA TYR A 58 0.91 -5.82 15.07
C TYR A 58 1.35 -4.37 14.80
N LEU A 59 1.68 -3.61 15.84
CA LEU A 59 2.13 -2.23 15.68
C LEU A 59 3.49 -2.17 14.98
N CYS A 60 4.48 -2.96 15.42
CA CYS A 60 5.79 -2.99 14.79
C CYS A 60 5.78 -3.54 13.37
N SER A 61 4.92 -4.52 13.06
CA SER A 61 4.71 -4.97 11.68
C SER A 61 4.12 -3.83 10.85
N LYS A 62 3.08 -3.16 11.34
CA LYS A 62 2.46 -1.99 10.69
C LYS A 62 3.45 -0.85 10.43
N TRP A 63 4.36 -0.56 11.36
CA TRP A 63 5.38 0.48 11.19
C TRP A 63 6.44 0.10 10.15
N LYS A 64 6.95 -1.14 10.18
CA LYS A 64 7.89 -1.65 9.16
C LYS A 64 7.23 -1.70 7.77
N GLU A 65 5.96 -2.08 7.72
CA GLU A 65 5.19 -2.18 6.48
C GLU A 65 4.92 -0.81 5.85
N LEU A 66 4.63 0.23 6.63
CA LEU A 66 4.49 1.60 6.12
C LEU A 66 5.80 2.14 5.55
N ALA A 67 6.93 1.82 6.17
CA ALA A 67 8.24 2.16 5.62
C ALA A 67 8.52 1.42 4.29
N VAL A 68 8.09 0.15 4.16
CA VAL A 68 8.17 -0.60 2.89
C VAL A 68 7.27 0.01 1.81
N VAL A 69 6.07 0.48 2.16
CA VAL A 69 5.18 1.18 1.21
C VAL A 69 5.85 2.45 0.68
N SER A 70 6.52 3.23 1.52
CA SER A 70 7.26 4.43 1.07
C SER A 70 8.49 4.14 0.21
N LEU A 71 9.02 2.91 0.26
CA LEU A 71 10.18 2.46 -0.51
C LEU A 71 9.80 1.57 -1.70
N SER A 72 8.50 1.39 -1.96
CA SER A 72 8.02 0.47 -3.00
C SER A 72 8.37 0.98 -4.41
N PRO A 73 9.14 0.23 -5.21
CA PRO A 73 9.50 0.64 -6.58
C PRO A 73 8.33 0.54 -7.57
N PHE A 74 7.20 -0.04 -7.16
CA PHE A 74 6.09 -0.37 -8.06
C PHE A 74 5.24 0.84 -8.46
N SER A 75 5.17 1.90 -7.66
CA SER A 75 4.43 3.12 -8.00
C SER A 75 4.98 4.32 -7.24
N LEU A 76 5.37 5.35 -8.00
CA LEU A 76 5.93 6.60 -7.44
C LEU A 76 4.90 7.36 -6.58
N TYR A 77 3.61 7.13 -6.83
CA TYR A 77 2.52 7.90 -6.23
C TYR A 77 1.72 7.13 -5.19
N TYR A 78 1.94 5.82 -5.07
CA TYR A 78 1.22 4.98 -4.10
C TYR A 78 1.29 5.46 -2.65
N PRO A 79 2.44 5.98 -2.15
CA PRO A 79 2.52 6.55 -0.82
C PRO A 79 1.62 7.78 -0.58
N LEU A 80 1.18 8.48 -1.63
CA LEU A 80 0.32 9.66 -1.49
C LEU A 80 -1.08 9.31 -0.96
N PHE A 81 -1.56 8.10 -1.23
CA PHE A 81 -2.93 7.69 -0.89
C PHE A 81 -3.03 6.39 -0.11
N LYS A 82 -1.99 5.55 -0.06
CA LYS A 82 -1.94 4.37 0.82
C LYS A 82 -1.30 4.72 2.15
N THR A 83 -2.13 5.00 3.16
CA THR A 83 -1.66 5.41 4.50
C THR A 83 -1.80 4.33 5.58
N SER A 84 -2.37 3.16 5.25
CA SER A 84 -2.52 2.06 6.21
C SER A 84 -2.53 0.70 5.53
N PHE A 85 -1.98 -0.34 6.16
CA PHE A 85 -2.02 -1.72 5.65
C PHE A 85 -3.35 -2.42 6.02
N ARG A 86 -4.42 -1.97 5.38
CA ARG A 86 -5.77 -2.55 5.48
C ARG A 86 -6.33 -2.89 4.10
N LEU A 87 -7.34 -3.75 4.06
CA LEU A 87 -8.14 -3.97 2.85
C LEU A 87 -8.75 -2.64 2.41
N GLU A 88 -8.62 -2.34 1.12
CA GLU A 88 -9.06 -1.08 0.56
C GLU A 88 -10.58 -1.03 0.38
N SER A 89 -11.21 0.08 0.76
CA SER A 89 -12.67 0.26 0.67
C SER A 89 -13.20 0.10 -0.75
N TYR A 90 -12.39 0.45 -1.77
CA TYR A 90 -12.83 0.34 -3.16
C TYR A 90 -13.11 -1.10 -3.60
N PHE A 91 -12.54 -2.12 -2.94
CA PHE A 91 -12.85 -3.53 -3.26
C PHE A 91 -14.31 -3.87 -2.97
N HIS A 92 -14.92 -3.21 -1.99
CA HIS A 92 -16.34 -3.36 -1.67
C HIS A 92 -17.20 -2.38 -2.47
N ASN A 93 -16.71 -1.15 -2.68
CA ASN A 93 -17.50 -0.10 -3.33
C ASN A 93 -17.66 -0.30 -4.84
N LEU A 94 -16.66 -0.88 -5.51
CA LEU A 94 -16.70 -1.18 -6.94
C LEU A 94 -17.14 -2.64 -7.14
N THR A 95 -18.42 -2.84 -7.50
CA THR A 95 -18.98 -4.18 -7.72
C THR A 95 -18.52 -4.82 -9.03
N SER A 96 -18.23 -4.01 -10.05
CA SER A 96 -17.74 -4.47 -11.35
C SER A 96 -16.26 -4.82 -11.31
N ALA A 97 -15.91 -6.06 -11.70
CA ALA A 97 -14.52 -6.51 -11.78
C ALA A 97 -13.66 -5.65 -12.74
N PRO A 98 -14.11 -5.31 -13.96
CA PRO A 98 -13.38 -4.38 -14.83
C PRO A 98 -13.06 -3.02 -14.19
N LEU A 99 -14.03 -2.44 -13.44
CA LEU A 99 -13.80 -1.18 -12.75
C LEU A 99 -12.79 -1.33 -11.61
N ARG A 100 -12.84 -2.42 -10.84
CA ARG A 100 -11.83 -2.72 -9.81
C ARG A 100 -10.44 -2.85 -10.41
N THR A 101 -10.31 -3.59 -11.50
CA THR A 101 -9.03 -3.78 -12.20
C THR A 101 -8.49 -2.45 -12.70
N ALA A 102 -9.32 -1.63 -13.36
CA ALA A 102 -8.89 -0.35 -13.90
C ALA A 102 -8.46 0.64 -12.80
N PHE A 103 -9.23 0.73 -11.71
CA PHE A 103 -8.88 1.58 -10.56
C PHE A 103 -7.59 1.11 -9.87
N THR A 104 -7.44 -0.20 -9.67
CA THR A 104 -6.23 -0.80 -9.10
C THR A 104 -5.02 -0.50 -9.98
N ALA A 105 -5.16 -0.63 -11.29
CA ALA A 105 -4.08 -0.38 -12.23
C ALA A 105 -3.59 1.09 -12.21
N LEU A 106 -4.49 2.06 -12.01
CA LEU A 106 -4.07 3.45 -11.78
C LEU A 106 -3.23 3.58 -10.50
N ARG A 107 -3.70 3.00 -9.38
CA ARG A 107 -3.01 3.09 -8.09
C ARG A 107 -1.60 2.50 -8.14
N PHE A 108 -1.43 1.41 -8.87
CA PHE A 108 -0.14 0.72 -9.01
C PHE A 108 0.65 1.15 -10.25
N GLN A 109 0.16 2.13 -11.01
CA GLN A 109 0.81 2.58 -12.25
C GLN A 109 1.07 1.42 -13.23
N THR A 110 0.12 0.49 -13.32
CA THR A 110 0.13 -0.65 -14.25
C THR A 110 -0.88 -0.47 -15.39
N MET A 111 -1.29 0.76 -15.65
CA MET A 111 -2.03 1.11 -16.86
C MET A 111 -1.10 0.94 -18.07
N PRO A 112 -1.63 0.48 -19.22
CA PRO A 112 -0.93 0.60 -20.50
C PRO A 112 -0.45 2.05 -20.66
N SER A 113 0.87 2.25 -20.66
CA SER A 113 1.52 3.55 -20.68
C SER A 113 2.99 3.37 -21.07
N ALA A 114 3.60 4.42 -21.63
CA ALA A 114 5.03 4.39 -21.97
C ALA A 114 5.88 4.30 -20.69
N PHE A 115 5.29 4.72 -19.56
CA PHE A 115 5.88 4.52 -18.25
C PHE A 115 5.96 3.06 -17.84
N LEU A 116 4.91 2.28 -18.09
CA LEU A 116 4.89 0.84 -17.80
C LEU A 116 5.80 0.07 -18.77
N GLU A 117 5.73 0.37 -20.06
CA GLU A 117 6.59 -0.23 -21.10
C GLU A 117 8.06 0.04 -20.80
N GLY A 118 8.43 1.31 -20.62
CA GLY A 118 9.80 1.70 -20.29
C GLY A 118 10.29 1.20 -18.94
N ARG A 119 9.40 0.79 -18.02
CA ARG A 119 9.82 0.07 -16.81
C ARG A 119 10.33 -1.33 -17.14
N HIS A 120 9.66 -2.06 -18.03
CA HIS A 120 10.09 -3.40 -18.44
C HIS A 120 11.38 -3.34 -19.28
N ASP A 121 11.52 -2.29 -20.09
CA ASP A 121 12.66 -2.10 -20.97
C ASP A 121 13.85 -1.35 -20.33
N ASN A 122 13.79 -1.09 -19.01
CA ASN A 122 14.81 -0.34 -18.25
C ASN A 122 15.13 1.07 -18.81
N ILE A 123 14.16 1.72 -19.43
CA ILE A 123 14.26 3.10 -19.94
C ILE A 123 14.27 4.08 -18.74
N PRO A 124 15.13 5.11 -18.70
CA PRO A 124 15.10 6.14 -17.67
C PRO A 124 13.74 6.83 -17.56
N VAL A 125 13.29 7.19 -16.35
CA VAL A 125 11.96 7.79 -16.13
C VAL A 125 11.73 9.05 -16.99
N SER A 126 12.76 9.87 -17.18
CA SER A 126 12.73 11.06 -18.03
C SER A 126 12.35 10.77 -19.48
N ASP A 127 12.66 9.57 -19.96
CA ASP A 127 12.55 9.21 -21.37
C ASP A 127 11.28 8.39 -21.66
N ARG A 128 10.46 8.13 -20.63
CA ARG A 128 9.19 7.40 -20.73
C ARG A 128 8.06 8.31 -21.17
N LEU A 129 8.23 8.92 -22.34
CA LEU A 129 7.39 9.99 -22.84
C LEU A 129 6.02 9.51 -23.32
N CYS A 130 4.99 10.35 -23.14
CA CYS A 130 3.65 10.06 -23.63
C CYS A 130 3.57 10.28 -25.14
N PRO A 131 2.93 9.36 -25.91
CA PRO A 131 2.74 9.54 -27.36
C PRO A 131 1.74 10.65 -27.72
N CYS A 132 1.20 11.37 -26.73
CA CYS A 132 0.28 12.49 -26.95
C CYS A 132 0.94 13.73 -27.59
N GLY A 133 2.27 13.73 -27.77
CA GLY A 133 3.01 14.84 -28.38
C GLY A 133 3.35 15.99 -27.42
N SER A 134 3.02 15.89 -26.13
CA SER A 134 3.33 16.94 -25.13
C SER A 134 4.79 16.98 -24.66
N GLY A 135 5.58 15.94 -24.96
CA GLY A 135 6.93 15.78 -24.41
C GLY A 135 6.97 15.51 -22.90
N GLU A 136 5.83 15.21 -22.27
CA GLU A 136 5.77 14.88 -20.84
C GLU A 136 5.94 13.37 -20.59
N VAL A 137 6.48 13.03 -19.42
CA VAL A 137 6.52 11.65 -18.91
C VAL A 137 5.10 11.12 -18.78
N ASN A 138 4.87 9.89 -19.25
CA ASN A 138 3.57 9.23 -19.27
C ASN A 138 3.18 8.62 -17.91
N ASP A 139 3.35 9.39 -16.84
CA ASP A 139 3.08 8.98 -15.47
C ASP A 139 1.60 9.14 -15.09
N VAL A 140 1.25 8.75 -13.86
CA VAL A 140 -0.12 8.85 -13.32
C VAL A 140 -0.66 10.30 -13.33
N PRO A 141 0.07 11.33 -12.85
CA PRO A 141 -0.38 12.72 -12.97
C PRO A 141 -0.69 13.15 -14.40
N HIS A 142 0.22 12.88 -15.35
CA HIS A 142 0.00 13.18 -16.76
C HIS A 142 -1.28 12.47 -17.25
N TYR A 143 -1.36 11.16 -17.03
CA TYR A 143 -2.46 10.31 -17.47
C TYR A 143 -3.82 10.78 -16.95
N LEU A 144 -3.93 11.08 -15.65
CA LEU A 144 -5.19 11.44 -15.00
C LEU A 144 -5.61 12.90 -15.20
N LEU A 145 -4.66 13.84 -15.21
CA LEU A 145 -4.98 15.26 -15.02
C LEU A 145 -4.87 16.07 -16.31
N ARG A 146 -3.96 15.72 -17.23
CA ARG A 146 -3.60 16.64 -18.34
C ARG A 146 -3.32 16.00 -19.70
N CYS A 147 -3.20 14.67 -19.80
CA CYS A 147 -2.93 13.99 -21.06
C CYS A 147 -4.00 14.32 -22.13
N PRO A 148 -3.61 14.89 -23.30
CA PRO A 148 -4.55 15.19 -24.37
C PRO A 148 -5.29 13.96 -24.91
N LEU A 149 -4.62 12.80 -25.00
CA LEU A 149 -5.24 11.53 -25.43
C LEU A 149 -6.41 11.09 -24.55
N HIS A 150 -6.49 11.62 -23.34
CA HIS A 150 -7.52 11.27 -22.36
C HIS A 150 -8.44 12.45 -22.04
N GLU A 151 -8.40 13.53 -22.84
CA GLU A 151 -9.22 14.71 -22.60
C GLU A 151 -10.72 14.40 -22.61
N GLN A 152 -11.21 13.68 -23.61
CA GLN A 152 -12.63 13.32 -23.70
C GLN A 152 -13.11 12.47 -22.50
N PRO A 153 -12.49 11.33 -22.14
CA PRO A 153 -12.91 10.58 -20.97
C PRO A 153 -12.67 11.35 -19.66
N ARG A 154 -11.62 12.17 -19.56
CA ARG A 154 -11.36 13.02 -18.38
C ARG A 154 -12.49 14.04 -18.19
N GLY A 155 -12.86 14.77 -19.23
CA GLY A 155 -13.98 15.72 -19.19
C GLY A 155 -15.28 15.02 -18.79
N LYS A 156 -15.58 13.85 -19.38
CA LYS A 156 -16.81 13.09 -19.14
C LYS A 156 -16.94 12.58 -17.69
N PHE A 157 -15.88 12.03 -17.12
CA PHE A 157 -15.97 11.34 -15.83
C PHE A 157 -15.37 12.15 -14.67
N LEU A 158 -14.32 12.93 -14.93
CA LEU A 158 -13.54 13.63 -13.91
C LEU A 158 -13.71 15.14 -13.95
N GLY A 159 -14.25 15.74 -15.01
CA GLY A 159 -14.29 17.19 -15.20
C GLY A 159 -14.84 17.95 -13.99
N GLY A 160 -16.03 17.59 -13.51
CA GLY A 160 -16.61 18.22 -12.32
C GLY A 160 -15.79 18.02 -11.04
N ILE A 161 -15.17 16.85 -10.87
CA ILE A 161 -14.33 16.55 -9.70
C ILE A 161 -13.03 17.37 -9.75
N ILE A 162 -12.36 17.40 -10.90
CA ILE A 162 -11.09 18.14 -11.08
C ILE A 162 -11.33 19.64 -10.88
N SER A 163 -12.44 20.19 -11.37
CA SER A 163 -12.79 21.61 -11.14
C SER A 163 -12.94 21.93 -9.65
N LEU A 164 -13.49 21.02 -8.84
CA LEU A 164 -13.59 21.19 -7.38
C LEU A 164 -12.25 21.06 -6.65
N LEU A 165 -11.23 20.51 -7.32
CA LEU A 165 -9.88 20.32 -6.77
C LEU A 165 -8.87 21.29 -7.38
N ALA A 166 -9.30 22.28 -8.16
CA ALA A 166 -8.43 23.17 -8.92
C ALA A 166 -7.49 24.01 -8.03
N ASP A 167 -7.90 24.29 -6.78
CA ASP A 167 -7.09 25.00 -5.78
C ASP A 167 -6.05 24.10 -5.09
N LYS A 168 -6.13 22.78 -5.29
CA LYS A 168 -5.22 21.81 -4.65
C LYS A 168 -3.99 21.57 -5.49
N SER A 169 -2.86 21.30 -4.82
CA SER A 169 -1.63 20.87 -5.50
C SER A 169 -1.85 19.55 -6.26
N PRO A 170 -1.11 19.26 -7.34
CA PRO A 170 -1.27 18.03 -8.12
C PRO A 170 -1.17 16.76 -7.27
N GLY A 171 -0.28 16.73 -6.27
CA GLY A 171 -0.15 15.61 -5.34
C GLY A 171 -1.40 15.42 -4.47
N ALA A 172 -2.01 16.51 -4.01
CA ALA A 172 -3.26 16.47 -3.26
C ALA A 172 -4.44 16.03 -4.15
N GLN A 173 -4.52 16.51 -5.39
CA GLN A 173 -5.51 16.03 -6.37
C GLN A 173 -5.39 14.52 -6.57
N LEU A 174 -4.18 14.02 -6.83
CA LEU A 174 -3.94 12.58 -6.98
C LEU A 174 -4.33 11.78 -5.74
N SER A 175 -3.94 12.25 -4.55
CA SER A 175 -4.33 11.62 -3.29
C SER A 175 -5.84 11.49 -3.19
N MET A 176 -6.58 12.58 -3.42
CA MET A 176 -8.04 12.60 -3.32
C MET A 176 -8.72 11.72 -4.38
N LEU A 177 -8.18 11.63 -5.59
CA LEU A 177 -8.72 10.78 -6.65
C LEU A 177 -8.44 9.28 -6.42
N LEU A 178 -7.31 8.93 -5.79
CA LEU A 178 -6.82 7.54 -5.73
C LEU A 178 -6.93 6.87 -4.34
N VAL A 179 -7.32 7.61 -3.30
CA VAL A 179 -7.51 7.08 -1.93
C VAL A 179 -8.61 6.01 -1.86
N GLY A 180 -9.62 6.07 -2.72
CA GLY A 180 -10.62 5.00 -2.83
C GLY A 180 -11.67 4.96 -1.72
N THR A 181 -11.77 6.00 -0.88
CA THR A 181 -12.71 6.09 0.25
C THR A 181 -14.09 6.60 -0.18
N ASP A 182 -14.14 7.65 -1.01
CA ASP A 182 -15.39 8.18 -1.55
C ASP A 182 -15.89 7.30 -2.70
N ARG A 183 -17.09 6.72 -2.56
CA ARG A 183 -17.66 5.79 -3.54
C ARG A 183 -17.88 6.45 -4.91
N PHE A 184 -18.36 7.70 -4.94
CA PHE A 184 -18.66 8.40 -6.18
C PHE A 184 -17.38 8.71 -6.94
N VAL A 185 -16.41 9.35 -6.28
CA VAL A 185 -15.10 9.68 -6.87
C VAL A 185 -14.41 8.41 -7.37
N THR A 186 -14.35 7.37 -6.54
CA THR A 186 -13.75 6.08 -6.89
C THR A 186 -14.38 5.48 -8.15
N GLN A 187 -15.72 5.53 -8.26
CA GLN A 187 -16.42 5.00 -9.42
C GLN A 187 -16.15 5.84 -10.68
N GLN A 188 -16.07 7.16 -10.58
CA GLN A 188 -15.73 8.02 -11.72
C GLN A 188 -14.30 7.81 -12.18
N VAL A 189 -13.33 7.72 -11.26
CA VAL A 189 -11.93 7.41 -11.57
C VAL A 189 -11.80 6.04 -12.23
N ALA A 190 -12.52 5.02 -11.74
CA ALA A 190 -12.54 3.71 -12.36
C ALA A 190 -13.12 3.73 -13.79
N LYS A 191 -14.20 4.47 -14.02
CA LYS A 191 -14.81 4.63 -15.36
C LYS A 191 -13.88 5.36 -16.32
N PHE A 192 -13.24 6.43 -15.84
CA PHE A 192 -12.18 7.13 -16.57
C PHE A 192 -11.08 6.17 -16.97
N ALA A 193 -10.51 5.43 -16.00
CA ALA A 193 -9.41 4.50 -16.22
C ALA A 193 -9.77 3.45 -17.28
N LEU A 194 -10.95 2.85 -17.17
CA LEU A 194 -11.41 1.82 -18.10
C LEU A 194 -11.59 2.38 -19.52
N ALA A 195 -12.05 3.62 -19.67
CA ALA A 195 -12.16 4.28 -20.97
C ALA A 195 -10.78 4.65 -21.55
N ALA A 196 -9.90 5.22 -20.73
CA ALA A 196 -8.56 5.64 -21.13
C ALA A 196 -7.68 4.45 -21.57
N MET A 197 -7.79 3.29 -20.90
CA MET A 197 -7.11 2.05 -21.31
C MET A 197 -7.46 1.63 -22.73
N LYS A 198 -8.74 1.75 -23.12
CA LYS A 198 -9.21 1.35 -24.46
C LYS A 198 -8.64 2.23 -25.57
N ILE A 199 -8.37 3.50 -25.27
CA ILE A 199 -7.76 4.41 -26.25
C ILE A 199 -6.37 3.90 -26.63
N ARG A 200 -5.55 3.51 -25.64
CA ARG A 200 -4.19 3.05 -25.91
C ARG A 200 -4.12 1.68 -26.58
N VAL A 201 -5.08 0.79 -26.35
CA VAL A 201 -5.16 -0.49 -27.08
C VAL A 201 -5.33 -0.27 -28.60
N ASN A 202 -5.85 0.88 -29.00
CA ASN A 202 -6.14 1.22 -30.41
C ASN A 202 -5.15 2.23 -31.01
N LEU A 203 -4.10 2.61 -30.28
CA LEU A 203 -2.99 3.44 -30.77
C LEU A 203 -1.86 2.53 -31.25
#